data_AF-A0A937PYJ9-F1
#
_entry.id   AF-A0A937PYJ9-F1
#
_cell.length_a   1.000
_cell.length_b   1.000
_cell.length_c   1.000
_cell.angle_alpha   90.00
_cell.angle_beta   90.00
_cell.angle_gamma   90.00
#
_symmetry.space_group_name_H-M   'P 1'
#
loop_
_entity.id
_entity.type
_entity.pdbx_description
1 polymer ?
#
loop_
_entity_poly.entity_id
_entity_poly.type
_entity_poly.pdbx_seq_one_letter_code
_entity_poly.pdbx_strand_id
1 'polypeptide(L)'
;MWWVAIPLTVVPVFFLVYFRREVRGFVNRLRTVKYRGTELTVGTPEQHAADVKEDAVAERLMQALDSPALRDTEKLIDSVLESLGVGEGVERAKVLKRYLAAAELQVRILQIDAAIWGSQIYLLEFLNERQAVGGASLEELRSFYDNAAARYPEVFRAYSYEAYMRFLTLSNIIIERGGKILITTLGTEFLAYLVRAGKSSARFRPG
;
A
#
# COMPACT_ATOMS: atom_id res chain seq x y z
N MET A 1 20.12 -0.29 -39.82
CA MET A 1 19.47 -0.28 -38.48
C MET A 1 19.89 0.92 -37.61
N TRP A 2 20.25 2.08 -38.18
CA TRP A 2 20.71 3.27 -37.42
C TRP A 2 19.70 4.44 -37.43
N TRP A 3 18.62 4.30 -38.20
CA TRP A 3 17.63 5.36 -38.40
C TRP A 3 16.55 5.40 -37.29
N VAL A 4 16.46 4.34 -36.47
CA VAL A 4 15.52 4.24 -35.33
C VAL A 4 16.16 4.72 -34.01
N ALA A 5 17.50 4.73 -33.91
CA ALA A 5 18.22 5.14 -32.70
C ALA A 5 18.32 6.69 -32.56
N ILE A 6 18.25 7.42 -33.68
CA ILE A 6 18.32 8.88 -33.70
C ILE A 6 17.09 9.52 -33.05
N PRO A 7 15.83 9.15 -33.36
CA PRO A 7 14.68 9.75 -32.69
C PRO A 7 14.58 9.39 -31.20
N LEU A 8 15.10 8.24 -30.77
CA LEU A 8 15.02 7.78 -29.37
C LEU A 8 15.93 8.59 -28.43
N THR A 9 17.02 9.18 -28.93
CA THR A 9 17.95 10.00 -28.13
C THR A 9 17.72 11.49 -28.30
N VAL A 10 17.29 11.93 -29.49
CA VAL A 10 17.07 13.36 -29.79
C VAL A 10 15.79 13.87 -29.11
N VAL A 11 14.72 13.07 -29.04
CA VAL A 11 13.45 13.50 -28.42
C VAL A 11 13.59 13.80 -26.92
N PRO A 12 14.21 12.94 -26.07
CA PRO A 12 14.42 13.25 -24.65
C PRO A 12 15.32 14.47 -24.43
N VAL A 13 16.39 14.60 -25.22
CA VAL A 13 17.33 15.73 -25.10
C VAL A 13 16.66 17.03 -25.53
N PHE A 14 15.89 17.00 -26.62
CA PHE A 14 15.10 18.14 -27.07
C PHE A 14 14.04 18.51 -26.03
N PHE A 15 13.35 17.52 -25.45
CA PHE A 15 12.37 17.75 -24.39
C PHE A 15 13.03 18.40 -23.16
N LEU A 16 14.20 17.93 -22.71
CA LEU A 16 14.96 18.53 -21.61
C LEU A 16 15.42 19.97 -21.93
N VAL A 17 15.88 20.24 -23.15
CA VAL A 17 16.36 21.57 -23.54
C VAL A 17 15.22 22.56 -23.77
N TYR A 18 14.06 22.11 -24.23
CA TYR A 18 12.89 22.94 -24.45
C TYR A 18 12.17 23.24 -23.12
N PHE A 19 11.96 22.22 -22.28
CA PHE A 19 11.27 22.38 -20.99
C PHE A 19 12.13 22.97 -19.87
N ARG A 20 13.45 23.13 -20.04
CA ARG A 20 14.30 23.77 -19.00
C ARG A 20 13.83 25.17 -18.61
N ARG A 21 13.16 25.91 -19.50
CA ARG A 21 12.66 27.27 -19.21
C ARG A 21 11.40 27.25 -18.35
N GLU A 22 10.49 26.31 -18.62
CA GLU A 22 9.26 26.05 -17.85
C GLU A 22 9.60 25.47 -16.46
N VAL A 23 10.50 24.48 -16.39
CA VAL A 23 10.94 23.86 -15.13
C VAL A 23 11.63 24.86 -14.22
N ARG A 24 12.45 25.77 -14.76
CA ARG A 24 13.08 26.84 -13.97
C ARG A 24 12.05 27.81 -13.38
N GLY A 25 10.95 28.08 -14.11
CA GLY A 25 9.81 28.86 -13.60
C GLY A 25 9.07 28.14 -12.48
N PHE A 26 8.87 26.82 -12.59
CA PHE A 26 8.23 26.00 -11.57
C PHE A 26 9.07 25.88 -10.28
N VAL A 27 10.39 25.68 -10.41
CA VAL A 27 11.33 25.64 -9.28
C VAL A 27 11.37 26.99 -8.55
N ASN A 28 11.35 28.11 -9.29
CA ASN A 28 11.27 29.44 -8.69
C ASN A 28 9.94 29.69 -7.97
N ARG A 29 8.82 29.10 -8.42
CA ARG A 29 7.52 29.21 -7.74
C ARG A 29 7.43 28.37 -6.47
N LEU A 30 8.05 27.18 -6.44
CA LEU A 30 8.17 26.39 -5.21
C LEU A 30 9.01 27.09 -4.13
N ARG A 31 9.91 28.00 -4.53
CA ARG A 31 10.70 28.84 -3.63
C ARG A 31 9.91 29.96 -2.95
N THR A 32 8.66 30.20 -3.33
CA THR A 32 7.89 31.35 -2.83
C THR A 32 6.43 30.96 -2.63
N VAL A 33 6.17 30.17 -1.58
CA VAL A 33 4.80 29.89 -1.13
C VAL A 33 4.41 30.95 -0.10
N LYS A 34 3.50 31.86 -0.46
CA LYS A 34 2.88 32.81 0.46
C LYS A 34 1.82 32.09 1.29
N TYR A 35 2.08 31.90 2.57
CA TYR A 35 1.07 31.46 3.55
C TYR A 35 0.92 32.52 4.63
N ARG A 36 -0.30 33.03 4.82
CA ARG A 36 -0.70 33.94 5.91
C ARG A 36 0.24 35.15 6.16
N GLY A 37 0.53 35.92 5.12
CA GLY A 37 1.06 37.29 5.27
C GLY A 37 2.56 37.42 5.58
N THR A 38 3.33 36.34 5.59
CA THR A 38 4.79 36.37 5.72
C THR A 38 5.50 35.93 4.44
N GLU A 39 6.46 36.73 3.99
CA GLU A 39 7.32 36.43 2.84
C GLU A 39 8.53 35.62 3.33
N LEU A 40 8.56 34.31 3.05
CA LEU A 40 9.71 33.46 3.35
C LEU A 40 10.64 33.41 2.12
N THR A 41 11.74 34.15 2.18
CA THR A 41 12.84 34.06 1.22
C THR A 41 13.71 32.86 1.59
N VAL A 42 13.67 31.79 0.80
CA VAL A 42 14.61 30.66 0.96
C VAL A 42 15.98 31.08 0.43
N GLY A 43 16.71 31.85 1.26
CA GLY A 43 18.16 32.01 1.15
C GLY A 43 18.85 30.68 1.43
N THR A 44 19.96 30.43 0.75
CA THR A 44 20.81 29.25 0.90
C THR A 44 21.05 28.97 2.39
N PRO A 45 20.63 27.82 2.95
CA PRO A 45 20.81 27.58 4.36
C PRO A 45 22.29 27.31 4.62
N GLU A 46 22.95 28.23 5.33
CA GLU A 46 24.00 27.83 6.26
C GLU A 46 23.41 26.75 7.17
N GLN A 47 24.08 25.61 7.15
CA GLN A 47 23.66 24.37 7.77
C GLN A 47 23.87 24.49 9.29
N HIS A 48 23.03 25.28 9.95
CA HIS A 48 22.79 25.10 11.37
C HIS A 48 21.90 23.87 11.54
N ALA A 49 22.55 22.73 11.81
CA ALA A 49 21.93 21.57 12.41
C ALA A 49 21.44 21.95 13.82
N ALA A 50 20.31 22.65 13.87
CA ALA A 50 19.58 22.87 15.10
C ALA A 50 18.76 21.61 15.37
N ASP A 51 19.07 21.00 16.51
CA ASP A 51 18.29 20.03 17.26
C ASP A 51 16.78 20.39 17.24
N VAL A 52 16.05 19.86 16.24
CA VAL A 52 14.59 19.94 16.22
C VAL A 52 14.13 18.97 17.31
N LYS A 53 13.86 19.51 18.50
CA LYS A 53 13.36 18.75 19.66
C LYS A 53 12.27 17.78 19.21
N GLU A 54 12.50 16.49 19.43
CA GLU A 54 11.62 15.36 19.08
C GLU A 54 10.16 15.61 19.53
N ASP A 55 9.98 16.25 20.68
CA ASP A 55 8.70 16.67 21.25
C ASP A 55 7.88 17.60 20.33
N ALA A 56 8.54 18.49 19.58
CA ALA A 56 7.87 19.42 18.68
C ALA A 56 7.30 18.73 17.43
N VAL A 57 7.84 17.57 17.04
CA VAL A 57 7.32 16.78 15.92
C VAL A 57 6.11 15.96 16.37
N ALA A 58 6.20 15.32 17.53
CA ALA A 58 5.09 14.56 18.12
C ALA A 58 3.85 15.44 18.33
N GLU A 59 4.04 16.64 18.92
CA GLU A 59 2.94 17.59 19.16
C GLU A 59 2.26 18.03 17.86
N ARG A 60 3.03 18.29 16.80
CA ARG A 60 2.48 18.66 15.47
C ARG A 60 1.67 17.52 14.86
N LEU A 61 2.11 16.28 15.03
CA LEU A 61 1.38 15.10 14.54
C LEU A 61 0.06 14.93 15.30
N MET A 62 0.06 15.09 16.63
CA MET A 62 -1.15 15.02 17.44
C MET A 62 -2.17 16.10 17.02
N GLN A 63 -1.72 17.34 16.82
CA GLN A 63 -2.58 18.44 16.36
C GLN A 63 -3.16 18.19 14.97
N ALA A 64 -2.41 17.54 14.08
CA ALA A 64 -2.88 17.24 12.72
C ALA A 64 -3.99 16.17 12.67
N LEU A 65 -4.08 15.31 13.68
CA LEU A 65 -5.05 14.21 13.77
C LEU A 65 -6.29 14.57 14.60
N ASP A 66 -6.30 15.72 15.26
CA ASP A 66 -7.32 16.09 16.23
C ASP A 66 -8.72 16.19 15.59
N SER A 67 -9.65 15.40 16.13
CA SER A 67 -11.07 15.46 15.77
C SER A 67 -11.93 14.97 16.94
N PRO A 68 -13.19 15.42 17.06
CA PRO A 68 -14.08 14.96 18.13
C PRO A 68 -14.23 13.43 18.17
N ALA A 69 -14.38 12.79 17.02
CA ALA A 69 -14.49 11.34 16.91
C ALA A 69 -13.21 10.61 17.36
N LEU A 70 -12.03 11.19 17.09
CA LEU A 70 -10.77 10.64 17.59
C LEU A 70 -10.74 10.67 19.12
N ARG A 71 -11.11 11.79 19.75
CA ARG A 71 -11.15 11.93 21.21
C ARG A 71 -12.12 10.96 21.88
N ASP A 72 -13.27 10.71 21.26
CA ASP A 72 -14.23 9.71 21.76
C ASP A 72 -13.66 8.29 21.65
N THR A 73 -12.91 8.00 20.59
CA THR A 73 -12.19 6.73 20.42
C THR A 73 -11.07 6.58 21.44
N GLU A 74 -10.31 7.64 21.72
CA GLU A 74 -9.27 7.66 22.76
C GLU A 74 -9.86 7.34 24.13
N LYS A 75 -10.96 8.00 24.52
CA LYS A 75 -11.65 7.71 25.78
C LYS A 75 -12.11 6.25 25.87
N LEU A 76 -12.60 5.69 24.77
CA LEU A 76 -12.98 4.29 24.72
C LEU A 76 -11.76 3.39 24.95
N ILE A 77 -10.66 3.64 24.25
CA ILE A 77 -9.40 2.90 24.42
C ILE A 77 -8.91 2.98 25.87
N ASP A 78 -8.93 4.18 26.46
CA ASP A 78 -8.51 4.41 27.84
C ASP A 78 -9.37 3.60 28.82
N SER A 79 -10.70 3.62 28.66
CA SER A 79 -11.61 2.83 29.49
C SER A 79 -11.37 1.32 29.38
N VAL A 80 -11.02 0.83 28.18
CA VAL A 80 -10.68 -0.58 27.96
C VAL A 80 -9.36 -0.92 28.66
N LEU A 81 -8.32 -0.09 28.52
CA LEU A 81 -7.02 -0.31 29.16
C LEU A 81 -7.13 -0.31 30.68
N GLU A 82 -7.91 0.61 31.26
CA GLU A 82 -8.19 0.66 32.69
C GLU A 82 -8.92 -0.60 33.15
N SER A 83 -9.95 -1.06 32.41
CA SER A 83 -10.69 -2.28 32.74
C SER A 83 -9.84 -3.55 32.70
N LEU A 84 -8.78 -3.54 31.89
CA LEU A 84 -7.80 -4.62 31.77
C LEU A 84 -6.65 -4.50 32.79
N GLY A 85 -6.64 -3.46 33.63
CA GLY A 85 -5.59 -3.20 34.60
C GLY A 85 -4.25 -2.82 33.97
N VAL A 86 -4.24 -2.32 32.74
CA VAL A 86 -3.01 -1.89 32.05
C VAL A 86 -2.57 -0.55 32.62
N GLY A 87 -1.50 -0.58 33.42
CA GLY A 87 -0.93 0.61 34.04
C GLY A 87 -0.30 1.58 33.03
N GLU A 88 0.01 2.80 33.48
CA GLU A 88 0.64 3.82 32.65
C GLU A 88 2.10 3.50 32.26
N GLY A 89 2.65 4.27 31.31
CA GLY A 89 4.05 4.17 30.91
C GLY A 89 4.33 3.08 29.88
N VAL A 90 5.43 2.33 30.08
CA VAL A 90 6.01 1.44 29.06
C VAL A 90 5.07 0.29 28.68
N GLU A 91 4.35 -0.27 29.66
CA GLU A 91 3.41 -1.36 29.42
C GLU A 91 2.23 -0.89 28.55
N ARG A 92 1.64 0.26 28.87
CA ARG A 92 0.60 0.90 28.06
C ARG A 92 1.05 1.12 26.62
N ALA A 93 2.24 1.69 26.43
CA ALA A 93 2.80 1.94 25.10
C ALA A 93 2.96 0.64 24.28
N LYS A 94 3.40 -0.45 24.91
CA LYS A 94 3.52 -1.77 24.26
C LYS A 94 2.17 -2.32 23.83
N VAL A 95 1.16 -2.22 24.70
CA VAL A 95 -0.21 -2.65 24.41
C VAL A 95 -0.81 -1.81 23.27
N LEU A 96 -0.73 -0.48 23.36
CA LEU A 96 -1.21 0.44 22.32
C LEU A 96 -0.54 0.18 20.97
N LYS A 97 0.78 -0.03 20.94
CA LYS A 97 1.50 -0.40 19.72
C LYS A 97 0.97 -1.70 19.10
N ARG A 98 0.63 -2.70 19.93
CA ARG A 98 0.07 -3.97 19.46
C ARG A 98 -1.35 -3.79 18.91
N TYR A 99 -2.18 -2.98 19.56
CA TYR A 99 -3.52 -2.63 19.09
C TYR A 99 -3.47 -1.88 17.76
N LEU A 100 -2.62 -0.86 17.64
CA LEU A 100 -2.43 -0.13 16.38
C LEU A 100 -1.98 -1.07 15.25
N ALA A 101 -1.00 -1.95 15.51
CA ALA A 101 -0.56 -2.93 14.51
C ALA A 101 -1.69 -3.87 14.07
N ALA A 102 -2.57 -4.29 14.98
CA ALA A 102 -3.72 -5.12 14.65
C ALA A 102 -4.77 -4.35 13.84
N ALA A 103 -5.05 -3.09 14.18
CA ALA A 103 -5.97 -2.23 13.45
C ALA A 103 -5.46 -1.97 12.01
N GLU A 104 -4.18 -1.64 11.85
CA GLU A 104 -3.53 -1.45 10.55
C GLU A 104 -3.59 -2.73 9.70
N LEU A 105 -3.31 -3.90 10.29
CA LEU A 105 -3.46 -5.17 9.60
C LEU A 105 -4.90 -5.38 9.11
N GLN A 106 -5.89 -5.09 9.95
CA GLN A 106 -7.30 -5.22 9.60
C GLN A 106 -7.70 -4.27 8.46
N VAL A 107 -7.26 -3.01 8.50
CA VAL A 107 -7.51 -2.03 7.42
C VAL A 107 -6.94 -2.54 6.09
N ARG A 108 -5.71 -3.05 6.09
CA ARG A 108 -5.08 -3.62 4.89
C ARG A 108 -5.87 -4.81 4.34
N ILE A 109 -6.31 -5.72 5.20
CA ILE A 109 -7.15 -6.86 4.81
C ILE A 109 -8.46 -6.39 4.16
N LEU A 110 -9.12 -5.38 4.72
CA LEU A 110 -10.36 -4.82 4.15
C LEU A 110 -10.14 -4.15 2.80
N GLN A 111 -9.02 -3.45 2.61
CA GLN A 111 -8.67 -2.85 1.32
C GLN A 111 -8.45 -3.93 0.24
N ILE A 112 -7.80 -5.05 0.61
CA ILE A 112 -7.61 -6.19 -0.29
C ILE A 112 -8.97 -6.82 -0.63
N ASP A 113 -9.81 -7.08 0.38
CA ASP A 113 -11.14 -7.68 0.20
C ASP A 113 -12.04 -6.86 -0.74
N ALA A 114 -11.96 -5.53 -0.66
CA ALA A 114 -12.74 -4.63 -1.51
C ALA A 114 -12.30 -4.63 -2.98
N ALA A 115 -11.06 -5.03 -3.28
CA ALA A 115 -10.46 -4.91 -4.61
C ALA A 115 -10.17 -6.26 -5.30
N ILE A 116 -10.07 -7.35 -4.53
CA ILE A 116 -9.66 -8.65 -5.04
C ILE A 116 -10.78 -9.36 -5.80
N TRP A 117 -10.40 -10.08 -6.86
CA TRP A 117 -11.31 -10.88 -7.68
C TRP A 117 -11.47 -12.29 -7.11
N GLY A 118 -12.63 -12.91 -7.33
CA GLY A 118 -12.87 -14.30 -6.91
C GLY A 118 -11.84 -15.29 -7.47
N SER A 119 -11.42 -15.11 -8.73
CA SER A 119 -10.38 -15.94 -9.35
C SER A 119 -9.01 -15.79 -8.68
N GLN A 120 -8.72 -14.61 -8.13
CA GLN A 120 -7.48 -14.36 -7.39
C GLN A 120 -7.52 -15.05 -6.02
N ILE A 121 -8.70 -15.12 -5.39
CA ILE A 121 -8.87 -15.89 -4.15
C ILE A 121 -8.57 -17.37 -4.40
N TYR A 122 -9.08 -17.98 -5.49
CA TYR A 122 -8.76 -19.37 -5.82
C TYR A 122 -7.25 -19.59 -6.06
N LEU A 123 -6.59 -18.63 -6.71
CA LEU A 123 -5.14 -18.66 -6.88
C LEU A 123 -4.42 -18.64 -5.53
N LEU A 124 -4.87 -17.82 -4.58
CA LEU A 124 -4.30 -17.78 -3.23
C LEU A 124 -4.54 -19.08 -2.45
N GLU A 125 -5.74 -19.66 -2.54
CA GLU A 125 -6.05 -20.98 -1.95
C GLU A 125 -5.10 -22.06 -2.49
N PHE A 126 -4.90 -22.09 -3.81
CA PHE A 126 -3.96 -23.01 -4.45
C PHE A 126 -2.50 -22.79 -4.01
N LEU A 127 -2.06 -21.53 -3.88
CA LEU A 127 -0.72 -21.23 -3.36
C LEU A 127 -0.57 -21.62 -1.90
N ASN A 128 -1.63 -21.50 -1.10
CA ASN A 128 -1.67 -21.92 0.30
C ASN A 128 -1.48 -23.44 0.43
N GLU A 129 -2.18 -24.23 -0.41
CA GLU A 129 -1.99 -25.69 -0.49
C GLU A 129 -0.57 -26.08 -0.90
N ARG A 130 0.09 -25.26 -1.72
CA ARG A 130 1.45 -25.51 -2.23
C ARG A 130 2.57 -24.92 -1.39
N GLN A 131 2.30 -24.34 -0.22
CA GLN A 131 3.35 -23.81 0.65
C GLN A 131 4.39 -24.88 1.02
N ALA A 132 3.94 -26.11 1.30
CA ALA A 132 4.82 -27.21 1.69
C ALA A 132 5.80 -27.66 0.60
N VAL A 133 5.48 -27.40 -0.68
CA VAL A 133 6.30 -27.78 -1.84
C VAL A 133 7.02 -26.59 -2.48
N GLY A 134 7.02 -25.42 -1.82
CA GLY A 134 7.77 -24.24 -2.26
C GLY A 134 7.06 -23.34 -3.27
N GLY A 135 5.74 -23.46 -3.42
CA GLY A 135 4.92 -22.60 -4.28
C GLY A 135 4.66 -23.13 -5.69
N ALA A 136 4.39 -22.22 -6.63
CA ALA A 136 4.05 -22.56 -8.02
C ALA A 136 4.78 -21.67 -9.03
N SER A 137 4.95 -22.13 -10.27
CA SER A 137 5.46 -21.30 -11.36
C SER A 137 4.40 -20.31 -11.88
N LEU A 138 4.83 -19.24 -12.53
CA LEU A 138 3.91 -18.29 -13.18
C LEU A 138 3.03 -18.93 -14.25
N GLU A 139 3.50 -19.97 -14.93
CA GLU A 139 2.75 -20.67 -15.97
C GLU A 139 1.58 -21.46 -15.36
N GLU A 140 1.82 -22.17 -14.26
CA GLU A 140 0.78 -22.91 -13.54
C GLU A 140 -0.36 -22.00 -13.06
N LEU A 141 -0.02 -20.76 -12.67
CA LEU A 141 -1.00 -19.77 -12.20
C LEU A 141 -1.81 -19.11 -13.33
N ARG A 142 -1.38 -19.26 -14.58
CA ARG A 142 -2.02 -18.59 -15.72
C ARG A 142 -3.46 -19.06 -15.94
N SER A 143 -3.71 -20.34 -15.66
CA SER A 143 -5.04 -20.96 -15.80
C SER A 143 -6.14 -20.24 -15.00
N PHE A 144 -5.83 -19.69 -13.82
CA PHE A 144 -6.79 -18.94 -13.01
C PHE A 144 -7.25 -17.66 -13.70
N TYR A 145 -6.32 -16.97 -14.37
CA TYR A 145 -6.64 -15.79 -15.17
C TYR A 145 -7.39 -16.17 -16.43
N ASP A 146 -6.90 -17.15 -17.20
CA ASP A 146 -7.50 -17.52 -18.49
C ASP A 146 -8.95 -17.99 -18.31
N ASN A 147 -9.24 -18.75 -17.24
CA ASN A 147 -10.61 -19.16 -16.89
C ASN A 147 -11.51 -17.96 -16.52
N ALA A 148 -10.97 -16.97 -15.79
CA ALA A 148 -11.72 -15.78 -15.42
C ALA A 148 -11.99 -14.87 -16.63
N ALA A 149 -10.99 -14.69 -17.48
CA ALA A 149 -11.08 -13.90 -18.70
C ALA A 149 -12.04 -14.52 -19.73
N ALA A 150 -12.07 -15.85 -19.85
CA ALA A 150 -13.04 -16.54 -20.69
C ALA A 150 -14.49 -16.34 -20.19
N ARG A 151 -14.68 -16.24 -18.87
CA ARG A 151 -16.01 -16.10 -18.26
C ARG A 151 -16.52 -14.65 -18.23
N TYR A 152 -15.63 -13.67 -18.08
CA TYR A 152 -15.96 -12.25 -17.98
C TYR A 152 -15.14 -11.42 -18.98
N PRO A 153 -15.28 -11.68 -20.30
CA PRO A 153 -14.41 -11.10 -21.32
C PRO A 153 -14.48 -9.56 -21.41
N GLU A 154 -15.61 -8.96 -21.07
CA GLU A 154 -15.81 -7.52 -21.03
C GLU A 154 -14.91 -6.82 -20.01
N VAL A 155 -14.72 -7.45 -18.85
CA VAL A 155 -13.82 -6.98 -17.79
C VAL A 155 -12.37 -7.17 -18.20
N PHE A 156 -12.03 -8.39 -18.61
CA PHE A 156 -10.64 -8.80 -18.81
C PHE A 156 -10.03 -8.32 -20.12
N ARG A 157 -10.83 -7.74 -21.02
CA ARG A 157 -10.31 -7.05 -22.21
C ARG A 157 -9.32 -5.94 -21.87
N ALA A 158 -9.55 -5.22 -20.77
CA ALA A 158 -8.71 -4.12 -20.31
C ALA A 158 -7.80 -4.49 -19.13
N TYR A 159 -7.91 -5.72 -18.60
CA TYR A 159 -7.19 -6.16 -17.42
C TYR A 159 -6.34 -7.39 -17.75
N SER A 160 -5.07 -7.15 -18.06
CA SER A 160 -4.14 -8.19 -18.52
C SER A 160 -3.70 -9.14 -17.40
N TYR A 161 -3.08 -10.26 -17.77
CA TYR A 161 -2.51 -11.20 -16.81
C TYR A 161 -1.42 -10.56 -15.94
N GLU A 162 -0.62 -9.67 -16.51
CA GLU A 162 0.41 -8.94 -15.79
C GLU A 162 -0.21 -8.00 -14.75
N ALA A 163 -1.29 -7.29 -15.10
CA ALA A 163 -2.02 -6.43 -14.16
C ALA A 163 -2.65 -7.26 -13.03
N TYR A 164 -3.21 -8.42 -13.39
CA TYR A 164 -3.79 -9.40 -12.47
C TYR A 164 -2.78 -9.89 -11.43
N MET A 165 -1.59 -10.28 -11.86
CA MET A 165 -0.52 -10.74 -10.96
C MET A 165 0.10 -9.57 -10.18
N ARG A 166 0.30 -8.42 -10.84
CA ARG A 166 0.87 -7.22 -10.22
C ARG A 166 0.03 -6.73 -9.05
N PHE A 167 -1.30 -6.79 -9.13
CA PHE A 167 -2.16 -6.46 -7.99
C PHE A 167 -1.82 -7.31 -6.75
N LEU A 168 -1.68 -8.63 -6.91
CA LEU A 168 -1.39 -9.56 -5.81
C LEU A 168 0.00 -9.30 -5.21
N THR A 169 0.99 -9.00 -6.05
CA THR A 169 2.34 -8.67 -5.60
C THR A 169 2.39 -7.30 -4.90
N LEU A 170 1.76 -6.25 -5.47
CA LEU A 170 1.72 -4.92 -4.87
C LEU A 170 0.92 -4.89 -3.56
N SER A 171 -0.10 -5.74 -3.44
CA SER A 171 -0.85 -5.95 -2.19
C SER A 171 -0.05 -6.76 -1.16
N ASN A 172 1.14 -7.27 -1.52
CA ASN A 172 2.01 -8.08 -0.69
C ASN A 172 1.34 -9.36 -0.15
N ILE A 173 0.41 -9.93 -0.91
CA ILE A 173 -0.26 -11.21 -0.57
C ILE A 173 0.36 -12.41 -1.29
N ILE A 174 1.17 -12.16 -2.32
CA ILE A 174 2.09 -13.13 -2.92
C ILE A 174 3.49 -12.51 -3.05
N ILE A 175 4.51 -13.35 -3.18
CA ILE A 175 5.89 -12.96 -3.42
C ILE A 175 6.57 -13.95 -4.37
N GLU A 176 7.48 -13.47 -5.19
CA GLU A 176 8.35 -14.32 -6.00
C GLU A 176 9.66 -14.61 -5.26
N ARG A 177 10.04 -15.89 -5.17
CA ARG A 177 11.34 -16.34 -4.64
C ARG A 177 11.84 -17.53 -5.45
N GLY A 178 13.06 -17.45 -5.96
CA GLY A 178 13.68 -18.56 -6.70
C GLY A 178 12.90 -18.99 -7.96
N GLY A 179 12.27 -18.05 -8.66
CA GLY A 179 11.44 -18.34 -9.84
C GLY A 179 10.11 -19.04 -9.53
N LYS A 180 9.72 -19.09 -8.25
CA LYS A 180 8.42 -19.60 -7.78
C LYS A 180 7.65 -18.47 -7.11
N ILE A 181 6.33 -18.52 -7.24
CA ILE A 181 5.38 -17.67 -6.57
C ILE A 181 4.89 -18.37 -5.32
N LEU A 182 4.93 -17.66 -4.20
CA LEU A 182 4.50 -18.12 -2.88
C LEU A 182 3.46 -17.16 -2.32
N ILE A 183 2.52 -17.68 -1.53
CA ILE A 183 1.65 -16.86 -0.69
C ILE A 183 2.45 -16.30 0.50
N THR A 184 2.24 -15.03 0.86
CA THR A 184 2.89 -14.41 2.02
C THR A 184 2.12 -14.70 3.30
N THR A 185 2.71 -14.37 4.47
CA THR A 185 1.99 -14.38 5.75
C THR A 185 0.75 -13.49 5.73
N LEU A 186 0.80 -12.36 5.03
CA LEU A 186 -0.38 -11.50 4.87
C LEU A 186 -1.44 -12.19 4.00
N GLY A 187 -1.04 -12.87 2.93
CA GLY A 187 -1.96 -13.65 2.09
C GLY A 187 -2.65 -14.77 2.89
N THR A 188 -1.93 -15.48 3.75
CA THR A 188 -2.52 -16.51 4.62
C THR A 188 -3.47 -15.91 5.66
N GLU A 189 -3.11 -14.78 6.27
CA GLU A 189 -4.01 -14.06 7.19
C GLU A 189 -5.27 -13.54 6.49
N PHE A 190 -5.14 -13.10 5.24
CA PHE A 190 -6.27 -12.69 4.41
C PHE A 190 -7.23 -13.87 4.14
N LEU A 191 -6.70 -15.05 3.76
CA LEU A 191 -7.54 -16.25 3.61
C LEU A 191 -8.22 -16.65 4.94
N ALA A 192 -7.50 -16.58 6.05
CA ALA A 192 -8.08 -16.86 7.37
C ALA A 192 -9.18 -15.85 7.74
N TYR A 193 -9.03 -14.56 7.38
CA TYR A 193 -10.08 -13.55 7.51
C TYR A 193 -11.33 -13.93 6.70
N LEU A 194 -11.19 -14.35 5.44
CA LEU A 194 -12.32 -14.75 4.61
C LEU A 194 -13.14 -15.89 5.26
N VAL A 195 -12.45 -16.89 5.84
CA VAL A 195 -13.09 -17.98 6.58
C VAL A 195 -13.85 -17.45 7.80
N ARG A 196 -13.22 -16.62 8.64
CA ARG A 196 -13.85 -16.04 9.84
C ARG A 196 -15.05 -15.15 9.51
N ALA A 197 -14.98 -14.43 8.40
CA ALA A 197 -16.05 -13.54 7.94
C ALA A 197 -17.19 -14.28 7.21
N GLY A 198 -17.12 -15.61 7.05
CA GLY A 198 -18.09 -16.38 6.28
C GLY A 198 -18.06 -16.07 4.78
N LYS A 199 -17.02 -15.37 4.30
CA LYS A 199 -16.83 -15.00 2.90
C LYS A 199 -16.09 -16.13 2.20
N SER A 200 -16.78 -17.25 1.98
CA SER A 200 -16.20 -18.36 1.23
C SER A 200 -15.98 -17.98 -0.23
N SER A 201 -14.94 -18.55 -0.85
CA SER A 201 -14.77 -18.57 -2.30
C SER A 201 -15.95 -19.21 -3.04
N ALA A 202 -16.83 -19.95 -2.33
CA ALA A 202 -18.14 -20.40 -2.82
C ALA A 202 -19.05 -19.25 -3.31
N ARG A 203 -18.93 -18.04 -2.74
CA ARG A 203 -19.65 -16.85 -3.24
C ARG A 203 -19.32 -16.53 -4.70
N PHE A 204 -18.15 -16.97 -5.18
CA PHE A 204 -17.66 -16.74 -6.53
C PHE A 204 -17.66 -18.02 -7.39
N ARG A 205 -18.12 -19.16 -6.84
CA ARG A 205 -18.20 -20.42 -7.60
C ARG A 205 -19.30 -20.30 -8.64
N PRO A 206 -19.04 -20.61 -9.93
CA PRO A 206 -20.12 -21.00 -10.82
C PRO A 206 -20.85 -22.20 -10.20
N GLY A 207 -22.18 -22.11 -10.10
CA GLY A 207 -23.01 -23.30 -10.25
C GLY A 207 -23.04 -23.73 -11.71
#